data_AF-A0A966BNJ9-F1
#
_entry.id   AF-A0A966BNJ9-F1
#
_cell.length_a   1.000
_cell.length_b   1.000
_cell.length_c   1.000
_cell.angle_alpha   90.00
_cell.angle_beta   90.00
_cell.angle_gamma   90.00
#
_symmetry.space_group_name_H-M   'P 1'
#
loop_
_entity.id
_entity.type
_entity.pdbx_description
1 polymer ?
#
loop_
_entity_poly.entity_id
_entity_poly.type
_entity_poly.pdbx_seq_one_letter_code
_entity_poly.pdbx_strand_id
1 'polypeptide(L)' 'MITIEQTDNLVNAAVLGEFTLADFKAFEEQSLYKLKAPGTLNLLFDLRGMLDYSVDVAWEEIKFFNR' A
#
# COMPACT_ATOMS: atom_id res chain seq x y z
N MET A 1 8.98 0.11 6.91
CA MET A 1 9.24 1.37 6.16
C MET A 1 8.83 1.18 4.72
N ILE A 2 8.04 2.10 4.18
CA ILE A 2 7.51 2.03 2.80
C ILE A 2 7.94 3.24 1.96
N THR A 3 8.20 3.01 0.67
CA THR A 3 8.27 4.07 -0.34
C THR A 3 7.11 3.93 -1.30
N ILE A 4 6.42 5.04 -1.60
CA ILE A 4 5.23 5.04 -2.45
C ILE A 4 5.46 6.01 -3.62
N GLU A 5 5.30 5.50 -4.83
CA GLU A 5 5.40 6.27 -6.06
C GLU A 5 4.08 6.16 -6.84
N GLN A 6 3.66 7.27 -7.44
CA GLN A 6 2.48 7.31 -8.30
C GLN A 6 2.90 7.63 -9.73
N THR A 7 2.53 6.79 -10.68
CA THR A 7 2.80 7.02 -12.11
C THR A 7 1.58 6.62 -12.92
N ASP A 8 1.06 7.53 -13.74
CA ASP A 8 -0.15 7.32 -14.55
C ASP A 8 -1.32 6.73 -13.75
N ASN A 9 -1.64 5.45 -13.96
CA ASN A 9 -2.68 4.71 -13.28
C ASN A 9 -2.14 3.66 -12.29
N LEU A 10 -0.90 3.80 -11.84
CA LEU A 10 -0.20 2.88 -10.95
C LEU A 10 0.19 3.59 -9.64
N VAL A 11 -0.06 2.90 -8.52
CA VAL A 11 0.59 3.15 -7.23
C VAL A 11 1.56 2.01 -6.99
N ASN A 12 2.85 2.33 -6.91
CA ASN A 12 3.93 1.40 -6.61
C ASN A 12 4.36 1.60 -5.15
N ALA A 13 4.23 0.54 -4.35
CA ALA A 13 4.59 0.48 -2.95
C ALA A 13 5.75 -0.50 -2.77
N ALA A 14 6.95 0.00 -2.47
CA ALA A 14 8.08 -0.85 -2.12
C ALA A 14 8.29 -0.87 -0.61
N VAL A 15 8.30 -2.07 -0.04
CA VAL A 15 8.42 -2.31 1.40
C VAL A 15 9.85 -2.72 1.73
N LEU A 16 10.44 -2.02 2.71
CA LEU A 16 11.80 -2.24 3.20
C LEU A 16 11.76 -2.46 4.72
N GLY A 17 12.31 -3.58 5.17
CA GLY A 17 12.31 -3.95 6.59
C GLY A 17 10.96 -4.46 7.07
N GLU A 18 10.58 -4.11 8.30
CA GLU A 18 9.28 -4.47 8.87
C GLU A 18 8.17 -3.62 8.26
N PHE A 19 7.09 -4.27 7.81
CA PHE A 19 5.88 -3.60 7.36
C PHE A 19 4.92 -3.37 8.52
N THR A 20 4.65 -2.10 8.81
CA THR A 20 3.88 -1.67 9.99
C THR A 20 2.52 -1.07 9.62
N LEU A 21 1.61 -0.97 10.59
CA LEU A 21 0.30 -0.36 10.36
C LEU A 21 0.39 1.09 9.87
N ALA A 22 1.39 1.84 10.36
CA ALA A 22 1.64 3.20 9.91
C ALA A 22 2.02 3.26 8.41
N ASP A 23 2.89 2.34 7.98
CA ASP A 23 3.26 2.21 6.57
C ASP A 23 2.03 1.87 5.71
N PHE A 24 1.18 0.93 6.16
CA PHE A 24 -0.02 0.55 5.43
C PHE A 24 -1.03 1.70 5.34
N LYS A 25 -1.20 2.49 6.39
CA LYS A 25 -2.07 3.68 6.38
C LYS A 25 -1.59 4.74 5.39
N ALA A 26 -0.28 4.94 5.25
CA ALA A 26 0.27 5.80 4.22
C ALA A 26 -0.08 5.29 2.81
N PHE A 27 -0.01 3.97 2.59
CA PHE A 27 -0.45 3.35 1.34
C PHE A 27 -1.95 3.54 1.08
N GLU A 28 -2.81 3.36 2.08
CA GLU A 28 -4.27 3.57 1.94
C GLU A 28 -4.58 5.00 1.49
N GLU A 29 -3.97 6.00 2.14
CA GLU A 29 -4.20 7.41 1.84
C GLU A 29 -3.83 7.73 0.38
N GLN A 30 -2.65 7.31 -0.06
CA GLN A 30 -2.16 7.57 -1.42
C GLN A 30 -3.02 6.85 -2.47
N SER A 31 -3.40 5.59 -2.20
CA SER A 31 -4.24 4.79 -3.09
C SER A 31 -5.65 5.37 -3.22
N LEU A 32 -6.28 5.73 -2.11
CA LEU A 32 -7.62 6.34 -2.12
C LEU A 32 -7.61 7.73 -2.74
N TYR A 33 -6.54 8.50 -2.56
CA TYR A 33 -6.37 9.77 -3.27
C TYR A 33 -6.33 9.56 -4.78
N LYS A 34 -5.52 8.60 -5.25
CA LYS A 34 -5.36 8.29 -6.67
C LYS A 34 -6.63 7.68 -7.29
N LEU A 35 -7.37 6.88 -6.53
CA LEU A 35 -8.61 6.24 -6.97
C LEU A 35 -9.72 7.25 -7.35
N LYS A 36 -9.62 8.49 -6.89
CA LYS A 36 -10.54 9.58 -7.30
C LYS A 36 -10.32 10.02 -8.74
N ALA A 37 -9.19 9.69 -9.36
CA ALA A 37 -8.93 9.99 -10.76
C ALA A 37 -9.74 9.06 -11.69
N PRO A 38 -10.15 9.52 -12.88
CA PRO A 38 -10.84 8.68 -13.85
C PRO A 38 -10.00 7.48 -14.29
N GLY A 39 -10.62 6.30 -14.38
CA GLY A 39 -10.01 5.08 -14.88
C GLY A 39 -9.77 4.03 -13.81
N THR A 40 -9.10 2.93 -14.18
CA THR A 40 -8.74 1.84 -13.27
C THR A 40 -7.42 2.15 -12.58
N LEU A 41 -7.36 1.98 -11.26
CA LEU A 41 -6.12 2.07 -10.51
C LEU A 41 -5.46 0.69 -10.40
N ASN A 42 -4.20 0.60 -10.81
CA ASN A 42 -3.33 -0.54 -10.58
C ASN A 42 -2.52 -0.33 -9.30
N LEU A 43 -2.33 -1.41 -8.54
CA LEU A 43 -1.54 -1.44 -7.31
C LEU A 43 -0.42 -2.45 -7.49
N LEU A 44 0.82 -2.03 -7.23
CA LEU A 44 2.00 -2.91 -7.22
C LEU A 44 2.64 -2.84 -5.84
N PHE A 45 2.81 -4.00 -5.22
CA PHE A 45 3.60 -4.15 -4.00
C PHE A 45 4.90 -4.87 -4.33
N ASP A 46 6.03 -4.20 -4.13
CA ASP A 46 7.36 -4.80 -4.12
C ASP A 46 7.75 -5.17 -2.70
N LEU A 47 7.66 -6.47 -2.39
CA LEU A 47 7.93 -7.02 -1.07
C LEU A 47 9.34 -7.64 -0.97
N ARG A 48 10.20 -7.50 -1.99
CA ARG A 48 11.50 -8.17 -2.03
C ARG A 48 12.45 -7.73 -0.91
N GLY A 49 12.26 -6.53 -0.37
CA GLY A 49 13.03 -6.01 0.77
C GLY A 49 12.31 -6.12 2.12
N MET A 50 11.14 -6.74 2.16
CA MET A 50 10.38 -6.93 3.40
C MET A 50 11.03 -8.03 4.24
N LEU A 51 11.22 -7.75 5.53
CA LEU A 51 11.82 -8.69 6.49
C LEU A 51 10.77 -9.30 7.42
N ASP A 52 9.77 -8.51 7.81
CA ASP A 52 8.69 -8.95 8.69
C ASP A 52 7.43 -8.09 8.46
N TYR A 53 6.34 -8.48 9.09
CA TYR A 53 5.01 -7.91 8.88
C TYR A 53 4.17 -8.01 10.15
N SER A 54 3.62 -6.90 10.64
CA SER A 54 2.88 -6.88 11.90
C SER A 54 1.42 -7.36 11.75
N VAL A 55 0.91 -8.07 12.77
CA VAL A 55 -0.42 -8.73 12.73
C VAL A 55 -1.58 -7.73 12.52
N ASP A 56 -1.44 -6.52 13.03
CA ASP A 56 -2.42 -5.44 12.86
C ASP A 56 -2.53 -4.97 11.39
N VAL A 57 -1.44 -5.05 10.61
CA VAL A 57 -1.49 -4.81 9.17
C VAL A 57 -2.30 -5.88 8.47
N ALA A 58 -2.17 -7.16 8.85
CA ALA A 58 -2.90 -8.27 8.21
C ALA A 58 -4.40 -8.07 8.34
N TRP A 59 -4.82 -7.59 9.52
CA TRP A 59 -6.20 -7.26 9.77
C TRP A 59 -6.64 -6.02 9.00
N GLU A 60 -5.80 -5.00 8.90
CA GLU A 60 -6.13 -3.78 8.16
C GLU A 60 -6.22 -4.02 6.65
N GLU A 61 -5.35 -4.85 6.07
CA GLU A 61 -5.40 -5.26 4.66
C GLU A 61 -6.75 -5.89 4.30
N ILE A 62 -7.21 -6.85 5.10
CA ILE A 62 -8.51 -7.50 4.88
C ILE A 62 -9.63 -6.45 4.94
N LYS A 63 -9.59 -5.53 5.89
CA LYS A 63 -10.61 -4.47 5.99
C LYS A 63 -10.56 -3.52 4.80
N PHE A 64 -9.37 -3.12 4.35
CA PHE A 64 -9.19 -2.16 3.27
C PHE A 64 -9.71 -2.70 1.94
N PHE A 65 -9.38 -3.93 1.58
CA PHE A 65 -9.79 -4.54 0.30
C PHE A 65 -11.24 -5.05 0.27
N ASN A 66 -11.94 -5.05 1.40
CA ASN A 66 -13.36 -5.36 1.49
C ASN A 66 -14.26 -4.11 1.59
N ARG A 67 -13.70 -2.89 1.49
CA ARG A 67 -14.48 -1.63 1.39
C ARG A 67 -15.01 -1.43 -0.02
#